data_AF-A0A667Z8J5-F1
#
_entry.id   AF-A0A667Z8J5-F1
#
_cell.length_a   1.000
_cell.length_b   1.000
_cell.length_c   1.000
_cell.angle_alpha   90.00
_cell.angle_beta   90.00
_cell.angle_gamma   90.00
#
_symmetry.space_group_name_H-M   'P 1'
#
loop_
_entity.id
_entity.type
_entity.pdbx_description
1 polymer ?
#
loop_
_entity_poly.entity_id
_entity_poly.type
_entity_poly.pdbx_seq_one_letter_code
_entity_poly.pdbx_strand_id
1 'polypeptide(L)'
;MIAEDNSPELEEIKRINQEYQTETRYLISGDRYDGREDFTVVLQPYLHNSFVPYTGEGQADLSFFSVDCFHISERAHAEMAIALWNNMLEPLGRKQAYNNFTYDRSKIHCPSEVWTKISGSRPSSARWWAALLPGSFSPAFRRKTWIKQ
;
A
#
# COMPACT_ATOMS: atom_id res chain seq x y z
N MET A 1 24.33 7.11 7.85
CA MET A 1 25.09 6.31 6.87
C MET A 1 24.23 6.18 5.64
N ILE A 2 24.49 6.95 4.60
CA ILE A 2 23.86 6.73 3.30
C ILE A 2 24.77 5.71 2.63
N ALA A 3 24.30 4.48 2.47
CA ALA A 3 25.05 3.47 1.73
C ALA A 3 25.36 4.04 0.33
N GLU A 4 26.56 3.78 -0.20
CA GLU A 4 26.83 4.10 -1.60
C GLU A 4 25.73 3.47 -2.46
N ASP A 5 25.23 4.22 -3.44
CA ASP A 5 23.96 3.95 -4.15
C ASP A 5 23.91 2.60 -4.89
N ASN A 6 25.01 1.82 -4.85
CA ASN A 6 25.18 0.51 -5.47
C ASN A 6 25.98 -0.50 -4.58
N SER A 7 26.01 -0.32 -3.26
CA SER A 7 26.69 -1.29 -2.38
C SER A 7 25.96 -2.66 -2.44
N PRO A 8 26.70 -3.79 -2.36
CA PRO A 8 26.09 -5.12 -2.37
C PRO A 8 25.12 -5.34 -1.19
N GLU A 9 25.39 -4.70 -0.04
CA GLU A 9 24.50 -4.73 1.12
C GLU A 9 23.18 -4.00 0.86
N LEU A 10 23.23 -2.85 0.18
CA LEU A 10 22.03 -2.10 -0.19
C LEU A 10 21.17 -2.89 -1.18
N GLU A 11 21.80 -3.52 -2.17
CA GLU A 11 21.09 -4.38 -3.13
C GLU A 11 20.44 -5.60 -2.46
N GLU A 12 21.11 -6.21 -1.49
CA GLU A 12 20.55 -7.33 -0.73
C GLU A 12 19.34 -6.89 0.11
N ILE A 13 19.41 -5.73 0.77
CA ILE A 13 18.27 -5.19 1.52
C ILE A 13 17.10 -4.86 0.58
N LYS A 14 17.35 -4.29 -0.60
CA LYS A 14 16.32 -4.05 -1.62
C LYS A 14 15.66 -5.36 -2.05
N ARG A 15 16.44 -6.42 -2.32
CA ARG A 15 15.93 -7.74 -2.68
C ARG A 15 15.03 -8.32 -1.59
N ILE A 16 15.50 -8.37 -0.35
CA ILE A 16 14.74 -8.88 0.80
C ILE A 16 13.44 -8.08 0.99
N ASN A 17 13.49 -6.76 0.85
CA ASN A 17 12.31 -5.91 0.96
C ASN A 17 11.28 -6.24 -0.13
N GLN A 18 11.70 -6.43 -1.39
CA GLN A 18 10.81 -6.82 -2.49
C GLN A 18 10.17 -8.19 -2.28
N GLU A 19 10.94 -9.17 -1.77
CA GLU A 19 10.43 -10.50 -1.43
C GLU A 19 9.38 -10.42 -0.33
N TYR A 20 9.68 -9.71 0.76
CA TYR A 20 8.73 -9.49 1.85
C TYR A 20 7.42 -8.86 1.37
N GLN A 21 7.52 -7.85 0.50
CA GLN A 21 6.34 -7.21 -0.08
C GLN A 21 5.54 -8.15 -0.99
N THR A 22 6.22 -9.03 -1.73
CA THR A 22 5.58 -10.04 -2.59
C THR A 22 4.83 -11.07 -1.77
N GLU A 23 5.46 -11.62 -0.73
CA GLU A 23 4.84 -12.58 0.19
C GLU A 23 3.66 -11.96 0.94
N THR A 24 3.76 -10.68 1.33
CA THR A 24 2.64 -9.95 1.94
C THR A 24 1.43 -9.86 1.01
N ARG A 25 1.64 -9.59 -0.29
CA ARG A 25 0.56 -9.60 -1.29
C ARG A 25 -0.03 -10.99 -1.45
N TYR A 26 0.82 -12.02 -1.55
CA TYR A 26 0.38 -13.39 -1.69
C TYR A 26 -0.51 -13.82 -0.51
N LEU A 27 -0.06 -13.54 0.72
CA LEU A 27 -0.81 -13.83 1.95
C LEU A 27 -2.20 -13.20 1.97
N ILE A 28 -2.32 -11.94 1.51
CA ILE A 28 -3.60 -11.21 1.48
C ILE A 28 -4.49 -11.67 0.32
N SER A 29 -3.90 -12.09 -0.80
CA SER A 29 -4.64 -12.57 -1.98
C SER A 29 -5.14 -14.01 -1.87
N GLY A 30 -4.67 -14.76 -0.88
CA GLY A 30 -5.12 -16.13 -0.63
C GLY A 30 -6.39 -16.20 0.23
N ASP A 31 -6.97 -17.40 0.31
CA ASP A 31 -8.28 -17.64 0.92
C ASP A 31 -8.28 -17.56 2.47
N ARG A 32 -7.16 -17.18 3.11
CA ARG A 32 -7.01 -17.21 4.59
C ARG A 32 -8.02 -16.32 5.32
N TYR A 33 -8.40 -15.20 4.71
CA TYR A 33 -9.31 -14.22 5.29
C TYR A 33 -10.66 -14.16 4.55
N ASP A 34 -10.89 -15.04 3.58
CA ASP A 34 -12.13 -15.11 2.83
C ASP A 34 -13.28 -15.62 3.70
N GLY A 35 -14.47 -15.03 3.54
CA GLY A 35 -15.68 -15.44 4.26
C GLY A 35 -15.74 -15.00 5.73
N ARG A 36 -14.77 -14.22 6.21
CA ARG A 36 -14.83 -13.57 7.52
C ARG A 36 -15.92 -12.50 7.55
N GLU A 37 -16.77 -12.56 8.56
CA GLU A 37 -17.86 -11.59 8.75
C GLU A 37 -17.49 -10.47 9.74
N ASP A 38 -16.41 -10.66 10.50
CA ASP A 38 -15.96 -9.80 11.59
C ASP A 38 -14.93 -8.75 11.15
N PHE A 39 -14.15 -9.03 10.11
CA PHE A 39 -13.21 -8.08 9.52
C PHE A 39 -12.85 -8.42 8.08
N THR A 40 -12.16 -7.49 7.43
CA THR A 40 -11.50 -7.69 6.13
C THR A 40 -10.05 -7.20 6.21
N VAL A 41 -9.19 -7.72 5.33
CA VAL A 41 -7.78 -7.33 5.25
C VAL A 41 -7.56 -6.60 3.93
N VAL A 42 -7.02 -5.38 4.01
CA VAL A 42 -6.73 -4.55 2.84
C VAL A 42 -5.28 -4.10 2.90
N LEU A 43 -4.50 -4.43 1.87
CA LEU A 43 -3.13 -3.95 1.73
C LEU A 43 -3.12 -2.45 1.42
N GLN A 44 -2.27 -1.69 2.10
CA GLN A 44 -2.02 -0.27 1.85
C GLN A 44 -0.59 -0.11 1.30
N PRO A 45 -0.38 -0.07 -0.04
CA PRO A 45 0.95 -0.18 -0.63
C PRO A 45 1.76 1.11 -0.64
N TYR A 46 1.43 2.13 0.15
CA TYR A 46 2.06 3.45 0.13
C TYR A 46 3.59 3.45 0.41
N LEU A 47 4.15 2.34 0.92
CA LEU A 47 5.59 2.13 1.13
C LEU A 47 6.26 1.23 0.07
N HIS A 48 5.53 0.72 -0.92
CA HIS A 48 6.07 -0.21 -1.91
C HIS A 48 7.25 0.41 -2.68
N ASN A 49 7.04 1.63 -3.18
CA ASN A 49 8.03 2.44 -3.87
C ASN A 49 8.52 3.55 -2.93
N SER A 50 9.31 3.16 -1.92
CA SER A 50 9.91 4.10 -0.98
C SER A 50 11.19 4.71 -1.55
N PHE A 51 11.36 6.02 -1.37
CA PHE A 51 12.58 6.75 -1.71
C PHE A 51 13.00 7.63 -0.54
N VAL A 52 14.30 7.91 -0.45
CA VAL A 52 14.84 8.87 0.51
C VAL A 52 14.55 10.28 -0.03
N PRO A 53 13.87 11.16 0.73
CA PRO A 53 13.67 12.54 0.30
C PRO A 53 15.03 13.25 0.15
N TYR A 54 15.18 14.03 -0.91
CA TYR A 54 16.36 14.85 -1.15
C TYR A 54 16.03 16.33 -0.98
N THR A 55 16.99 17.08 -0.47
CA THR A 55 16.99 18.54 -0.43
C THR A 55 17.14 19.12 -1.84
N GLY A 56 16.89 20.42 -2.02
CA GLY A 56 17.12 21.13 -3.29
C GLY A 56 18.58 21.12 -3.76
N GLU A 57 19.51 20.68 -2.90
CA GLU A 57 20.95 20.56 -3.17
C GLU A 57 21.36 19.12 -3.55
N GLY A 58 20.40 18.20 -3.70
CA GLY A 58 20.65 16.80 -4.07
C GLY A 58 21.20 15.93 -2.94
N GLN A 59 21.23 16.43 -1.71
CA GLN A 59 21.60 15.67 -0.50
C GLN A 59 20.35 15.08 0.17
N ALA A 60 20.46 13.91 0.81
CA ALA A 60 19.35 13.34 1.56
C ALA A 60 18.87 14.33 2.64
N ASP A 61 17.56 14.55 2.72
CA ASP A 61 16.96 15.42 3.72
C ASP A 61 16.88 14.68 5.06
N LEU A 62 17.89 14.93 5.89
CA LEU A 62 18.02 14.32 7.21
C LEU A 62 16.91 14.73 8.19
N SER A 63 16.10 15.76 7.88
CA SER A 63 14.97 16.15 8.75
C SER A 63 13.85 15.11 8.80
N PHE A 64 13.84 14.15 7.88
CA PHE A 64 12.92 13.00 7.88
C PHE A 64 13.43 11.83 8.75
N PHE A 65 14.61 11.93 9.34
CA PHE A 65 15.20 10.90 10.19
C PHE A 65 15.45 11.41 11.61
N SER A 66 15.53 10.47 12.54
CA SER A 66 15.88 10.71 13.94
C SER A 66 17.39 10.96 14.08
N VAL A 67 17.84 11.23 15.31
CA VAL A 67 19.25 11.51 15.64
C VAL A 67 20.23 10.38 15.27
N ASP A 68 19.73 9.15 15.13
CA ASP A 68 20.53 7.99 14.70
C ASP A 68 20.59 7.80 13.18
N CYS A 69 19.92 8.68 12.41
CA CYS A 69 19.81 8.61 10.97
C CYS A 69 19.21 7.30 10.43
N PHE A 70 18.46 6.56 11.26
CA PHE A 70 17.84 5.29 10.90
C PHE A 70 16.34 5.31 11.18
N HIS A 71 15.93 5.64 12.40
CA HIS A 71 14.50 5.80 12.68
C HIS A 71 13.95 7.01 11.94
N ILE A 72 12.71 6.92 11.52
CA ILE A 72 12.00 8.05 10.90
C ILE A 72 11.62 9.08 11.97
N SER A 73 11.71 10.36 11.63
CA SER A 73 11.37 11.46 12.54
C SER A 73 9.85 11.62 12.72
N GLU A 74 9.43 12.43 13.68
CA GLU A 74 8.03 12.85 13.82
C GLU A 74 7.48 13.41 12.50
N ARG A 75 8.29 14.20 11.79
CA ARG A 75 7.94 14.76 10.50
C ARG A 75 7.63 13.68 9.47
N ALA A 76 8.51 12.68 9.33
CA ALA A 76 8.29 11.57 8.42
C ALA A 76 7.07 10.72 8.80
N HIS A 77 6.88 10.46 10.10
CA HIS A 77 5.69 9.78 10.61
C HIS A 77 4.40 10.52 10.23
N ALA A 78 4.37 11.85 10.33
CA ALA A 78 3.22 12.65 9.93
C ALA A 78 2.89 12.48 8.44
N GLU A 79 3.92 12.47 7.56
CA GLU A 79 3.69 12.26 6.13
C GLU A 79 3.21 10.86 5.79
N MET A 80 3.75 9.85 6.45
CA MET A 80 3.31 8.46 6.30
C MET A 80 1.88 8.25 6.79
N ALA A 81 1.48 8.93 7.87
CA ALA A 81 0.10 8.90 8.37
C ALA A 81 -0.88 9.50 7.35
N ILE A 82 -0.51 10.59 6.69
CA ILE A 82 -1.30 11.20 5.61
C ILE A 82 -1.40 10.26 4.41
N ALA A 83 -0.30 9.63 4.01
CA ALA A 83 -0.30 8.67 2.91
C ALA A 83 -1.23 7.48 3.21
N LEU A 84 -1.15 6.91 4.42
CA LEU A 84 -2.06 5.86 4.86
C LEU A 84 -3.53 6.32 4.84
N TRP A 85 -3.82 7.51 5.38
CA TRP A 85 -5.16 8.09 5.38
C TRP A 85 -5.74 8.19 3.98
N ASN A 86 -4.98 8.79 3.05
CA ASN A 86 -5.37 8.91 1.66
C ASN A 86 -5.55 7.53 1.01
N ASN A 87 -4.67 6.58 1.29
CA ASN A 87 -4.74 5.22 0.73
C ASN A 87 -6.00 4.47 1.18
N MET A 88 -6.46 4.69 2.43
CA MET A 88 -7.74 4.16 2.90
C MET A 88 -8.94 4.73 2.12
N LEU A 89 -8.79 5.94 1.57
CA LEU A 89 -9.77 6.65 0.74
C LEU A 89 -9.54 6.44 -0.77
N GLU A 90 -8.77 5.42 -1.17
CA GLU A 90 -8.54 5.07 -2.58
C GLU A 90 -9.15 3.72 -2.95
N PRO A 91 -9.71 3.57 -4.17
CA PRO A 91 -10.40 2.34 -4.55
C PRO A 91 -9.45 1.15 -4.60
N LEU A 92 -9.97 -0.04 -4.30
CA LEU A 92 -9.20 -1.28 -4.40
C LEU A 92 -8.62 -1.42 -5.82
N GLY A 93 -7.34 -1.81 -5.89
CA GLY A 93 -6.60 -1.92 -7.16
C GLY A 93 -6.10 -0.60 -7.74
N ARG A 94 -6.44 0.56 -7.15
CA ARG A 94 -5.95 1.89 -7.56
C ARG A 94 -5.34 2.68 -6.40
N LYS A 95 -4.83 1.95 -5.41
CA LYS A 95 -4.14 2.53 -4.26
C LYS A 95 -2.75 3.00 -4.66
N GLN A 96 -2.38 4.20 -4.22
CA GLN A 96 -1.05 4.77 -4.35
C GLN A 96 0.00 3.84 -3.72
N ALA A 97 1.12 3.68 -4.42
CA ALA A 97 2.20 2.76 -4.04
C ALA A 97 3.47 3.47 -3.51
N TYR A 98 3.40 4.77 -3.24
CA TYR A 98 4.55 5.61 -2.86
C TYR A 98 4.14 6.65 -1.81
N ASN A 99 5.12 7.23 -1.12
CA ASN A 99 4.92 8.35 -0.20
C ASN A 99 5.27 9.68 -0.88
N ASN A 100 4.45 10.71 -0.69
CA ASN A 100 4.82 12.08 -1.02
C ASN A 100 5.30 12.78 0.27
N PHE A 101 6.60 12.97 0.42
CA PHE A 101 7.21 13.62 1.60
C PHE A 101 7.22 15.15 1.55
N THR A 102 6.52 15.78 0.60
CA THR A 102 6.32 17.24 0.62
C THR A 102 5.55 17.63 1.88
N TYR A 103 6.10 18.53 2.69
CA TYR A 103 5.49 19.00 3.94
C TYR A 103 4.40 20.03 3.67
N ASP A 104 3.31 19.58 3.05
CA ASP A 104 2.13 20.37 2.72
C ASP A 104 0.86 19.66 3.21
N ARG A 105 0.10 20.34 4.08
CA ARG A 105 -1.14 19.79 4.66
C ARG A 105 -2.31 19.80 3.68
N SER A 106 -2.21 20.50 2.54
CA SER A 106 -3.26 20.54 1.52
C SER A 106 -3.51 19.18 0.86
N LYS A 107 -2.54 18.26 0.95
CA LYS A 107 -2.61 16.91 0.36
C LYS A 107 -3.50 15.93 1.11
N ILE A 108 -4.00 16.28 2.29
CA ILE A 108 -4.89 15.41 3.07
C ILE A 108 -6.25 15.36 2.38
N HIS A 109 -6.69 14.17 1.98
CA HIS A 109 -7.99 14.01 1.34
C HIS A 109 -9.13 13.96 2.36
N CYS A 110 -10.19 14.71 2.08
CA CYS A 110 -11.44 14.59 2.79
C CYS A 110 -12.22 13.38 2.24
N PRO A 111 -12.82 12.54 3.11
CA PRO A 111 -13.72 11.50 2.66
C PRO A 111 -14.89 12.10 1.86
N SER A 112 -15.24 11.47 0.73
CA SER A 112 -16.47 11.77 0.00
C SER A 112 -17.60 10.84 0.43
N GLU A 113 -18.86 11.20 0.18
CA GLU A 113 -20.03 10.37 0.54
C GLU A 113 -20.01 8.96 -0.08
N VAL A 114 -19.26 8.77 -1.18
CA VAL A 114 -19.10 7.47 -1.83
C VAL A 114 -18.25 6.51 -0.98
N TRP A 115 -17.32 7.03 -0.18
CA TRP A 115 -16.46 6.23 0.71
C TRP A 115 -17.21 5.57 1.84
N THR A 116 -18.29 6.19 2.32
CA THR A 116 -19.17 5.65 3.36
C THR A 116 -19.82 4.32 2.97
N LYS A 117 -19.91 4.00 1.66
CA LYS A 117 -20.46 2.72 1.17
C LYS A 117 -19.43 1.59 1.10
N ILE A 118 -18.14 1.88 1.00
CA ILE A 118 -17.09 0.86 0.90
C ILE A 118 -16.85 0.16 2.25
N SER A 119 -17.16 0.82 3.36
CA SER A 119 -17.12 0.25 4.72
C SER A 119 -18.43 -0.38 5.20
N GLY A 120 -19.53 -0.28 4.44
CA GLY A 120 -20.89 -0.51 4.97
C GLY A 120 -21.76 -1.55 4.27
N SER A 121 -21.39 -2.08 3.10
CA SER A 121 -22.19 -3.10 2.42
C SER A 121 -21.55 -4.48 2.50
N ARG A 122 -22.11 -5.33 3.37
CA ARG A 122 -21.87 -6.79 3.45
C ARG A 122 -21.68 -7.38 2.04
N PRO A 123 -20.50 -7.94 1.70
CA PRO A 123 -20.40 -8.79 0.55
C PRO A 123 -20.90 -10.18 0.92
N SER A 124 -22.07 -10.56 0.42
CA SER A 124 -22.24 -11.97 0.05
C SER A 124 -21.15 -12.27 -0.99
N SER A 125 -20.15 -13.03 -0.57
CA SER A 125 -19.07 -13.62 -1.36
C SER A 125 -19.42 -13.71 -2.86
N ALA A 126 -18.89 -12.80 -3.69
CA ALA A 126 -18.71 -12.91 -5.16
C ALA A 126 -18.76 -11.57 -5.92
N ARG A 127 -19.31 -10.49 -5.35
CA ARG A 127 -19.70 -9.31 -6.17
C ARG A 127 -18.65 -8.22 -6.40
N TRP A 128 -17.60 -8.10 -5.58
CA TRP A 128 -16.64 -6.99 -5.73
C TRP A 128 -15.54 -7.23 -6.75
N TRP A 129 -15.18 -8.49 -7.05
CA TRP A 129 -14.16 -8.80 -8.06
C TRP A 129 -14.62 -8.50 -9.50
N ALA A 130 -15.93 -8.43 -9.74
CA ALA A 130 -16.49 -8.27 -11.08
C ALA A 130 -16.75 -6.81 -11.49
N ALA A 131 -16.71 -5.84 -10.57
CA ALA A 131 -17.31 -4.53 -10.82
C ALA A 131 -16.38 -3.43 -11.36
N LEU A 132 -15.05 -3.64 -11.50
CA LEU A 132 -14.14 -2.52 -11.79
C LEU A 132 -13.02 -2.75 -12.84
N LEU A 133 -13.09 -3.78 -13.68
CA LEU A 133 -12.14 -3.93 -14.80
C LEU A 133 -12.84 -3.92 -16.17
N PRO A 134 -12.60 -2.92 -17.04
CA PRO A 134 -12.80 -3.06 -18.47
C PRO A 134 -11.61 -3.83 -19.07
N GLY A 135 -11.87 -5.07 -19.48
CA GLY A 135 -11.07 -5.78 -20.47
C GLY A 135 -9.86 -6.57 -19.95
N SER A 136 -9.77 -7.81 -20.47
CA SER A 136 -8.63 -8.73 -20.47
C SER A 136 -8.30 -9.49 -19.17
N PHE A 137 -9.11 -10.52 -18.88
CA PHE A 137 -8.69 -11.65 -18.07
C PHE A 137 -7.71 -12.53 -18.84
N SER A 138 -6.52 -12.74 -18.26
CA SER A 138 -5.64 -13.86 -18.59
C SER A 138 -6.17 -15.14 -17.91
N PRO A 139 -6.04 -16.36 -18.48
CA PRO A 139 -6.92 -17.50 -18.19
C PRO A 139 -6.71 -18.22 -16.84
N ALA A 140 -5.95 -17.68 -15.90
CA ALA A 140 -5.55 -18.41 -14.69
C ALA A 140 -6.63 -18.45 -13.58
N PHE A 141 -7.76 -17.76 -13.72
CA PHE A 141 -8.84 -17.82 -12.75
C PHE A 141 -9.74 -19.05 -13.01
N ARG A 142 -9.34 -20.20 -12.46
CA ARG A 142 -10.19 -21.40 -12.48
C ARG A 142 -11.47 -21.14 -11.69
N ARG A 143 -12.59 -21.16 -12.41
CA ARG A 143 -13.95 -21.25 -11.89
C ARG A 143 -14.06 -22.46 -10.94
N LYS A 144 -14.33 -22.23 -9.65
CA LYS A 144 -14.97 -23.24 -8.79
C LYS A 144 -16.48 -23.09 -8.95
N THR A 145 -17.04 -23.93 -9.80
CA THR A 145 -18.48 -24.17 -9.95
C THR A 145 -19.02 -24.84 -8.68
N TRP A 146 -19.99 -24.23 -8.02
CA TRP A 146 -20.80 -24.90 -7.00
C TRP A 146 -22.03 -25.51 -7.68
N ILE A 147 -22.04 -26.83 -7.81
CA ILE A 147 -23.26 -27.61 -8.07
C ILE A 147 -24.02 -27.67 -6.74
N LYS A 148 -25.27 -27.21 -6.74
CA LYS A 148 -26.21 -27.37 -5.63
C LYS A 148 -26.71 -28.82 -5.58
N GLN A 149 -26.73 -29.41 -4.39
CA GLN A 149 -27.87 -30.22 -3.94
C GLN A 149 -28.67 -29.36 -2.95
#